data_AF-A0A7X7DSR1-F1
#
_entry.id   AF-A0A7X7DSR1-F1
#
_cell.length_a   1.000
_cell.length_b   1.000
_cell.length_c   1.000
_cell.angle_alpha   90.00
_cell.angle_beta   90.00
_cell.angle_gamma   90.00
#
_symmetry.space_group_name_H-M   'P 1'
#
loop_
_entity.id
_entity.type
_entity.pdbx_description
1 polymer ?
#
loop_
_entity_poly.entity_id
_entity_poly.type
_entity_poly.pdbx_seq_one_letter_code
_entity_poly.pdbx_strand_id
1 'polypeptide(L)'
;MMDTAALKKFARAARRTLMEQTGARLKLVLSEGSAARRESPEAVRNLDEALERDGRERVVENVAYTWFNRFCALRFMDANGYTGIGAVSPAEGQSQPEILAEAKMGHIDEEIAGDALRRRITSLLSGSAPSRDP
;
A
#
# COMPACT_ATOMS: atom_id res chain seq x y z
N MET A 1 -29.34 -11.35 2.71
CA MET A 1 -29.09 -10.78 1.37
C MET A 1 -27.99 -9.74 1.52
N MET A 2 -26.95 -9.75 0.68
CA MET A 2 -25.83 -8.80 0.77
C MET A 2 -26.31 -7.37 0.50
N ASP A 3 -25.97 -6.41 1.36
CA ASP A 3 -26.31 -4.99 1.16
C ASP A 3 -25.38 -4.35 0.12
N THR A 4 -25.85 -4.38 -1.13
CA THR A 4 -25.10 -3.83 -2.27
C THR A 4 -25.04 -2.29 -2.25
N ALA A 5 -25.97 -1.62 -1.57
CA ALA A 5 -25.98 -0.17 -1.45
C ALA A 5 -24.87 0.31 -0.50
N ALA A 6 -24.71 -0.36 0.65
CA ALA A 6 -23.60 -0.12 1.57
C ALA A 6 -22.25 -0.36 0.89
N LEU A 7 -22.12 -1.47 0.15
CA LEU A 7 -20.89 -1.79 -0.59
C LEU A 7 -20.56 -0.72 -1.65
N LYS A 8 -21.55 -0.24 -2.40
CA LYS A 8 -21.37 0.82 -3.40
C LYS A 8 -20.92 2.14 -2.76
N LYS A 9 -21.50 2.49 -1.60
CA LYS A 9 -21.10 3.68 -0.83
C LYS A 9 -19.66 3.55 -0.33
N PHE A 10 -19.31 2.39 0.22
CA PHE A 10 -17.95 2.10 0.67
C PHE A 10 -16.94 2.20 -0.48
N ALA A 11 -17.18 1.54 -1.61
CA ALA A 11 -16.25 1.55 -2.74
C ALA A 11 -16.00 2.96 -3.29
N ARG A 12 -17.04 3.81 -3.33
CA ARG A 12 -16.90 5.22 -3.73
C ARG A 12 -16.06 6.01 -2.72
N ALA A 13 -16.32 5.83 -1.43
CA ALA A 13 -15.54 6.50 -0.38
C ALA A 13 -14.08 6.07 -0.40
N ALA A 14 -13.81 4.76 -0.48
CA ALA A 14 -12.46 4.20 -0.52
C ALA A 14 -11.66 4.71 -1.72
N ARG A 15 -12.25 4.78 -2.93
CA ARG A 15 -11.59 5.37 -4.10
C ARG A 15 -11.22 6.83 -3.90
N ARG A 16 -12.13 7.63 -3.34
CA ARG A 16 -11.85 9.04 -3.03
C ARG A 16 -10.70 9.17 -2.03
N THR A 17 -10.70 8.39 -0.95
CA THR A 17 -9.61 8.37 0.03
C THR A 17 -8.28 7.98 -0.62
N LEU A 18 -8.26 6.97 -1.49
CA LEU A 18 -7.04 6.61 -2.21
C LEU A 18 -6.54 7.72 -3.13
N MET A 19 -7.42 8.44 -3.82
CA MET A 19 -7.03 9.60 -4.63
C MET A 19 -6.45 10.72 -3.78
N GLU A 20 -7.07 11.03 -2.63
CA GLU A 20 -6.57 12.03 -1.68
C GLU A 20 -5.17 11.66 -1.15
N GLN A 21 -4.99 10.42 -0.69
CA GLN A 21 -3.71 9.90 -0.20
C GLN A 21 -2.64 9.88 -1.31
N THR A 22 -3.00 9.43 -2.52
CA THR A 22 -2.10 9.43 -3.67
C THR A 22 -1.68 10.84 -4.05
N GLY A 23 -2.61 11.80 -4.05
CA GLY A 23 -2.33 13.21 -4.33
C GLY A 23 -1.42 13.84 -3.28
N ALA A 24 -1.65 13.55 -1.99
CA ALA A 24 -0.78 13.99 -0.90
C ALA A 24 0.63 13.41 -1.03
N ARG A 25 0.72 12.11 -1.34
CA ARG A 25 2.01 11.43 -1.55
C ARG A 25 2.76 11.99 -2.75
N LEU A 26 2.06 12.23 -3.85
CA LEU A 26 2.62 12.86 -5.06
C LEU A 26 3.21 14.23 -4.73
N LYS A 27 2.52 15.06 -3.94
CA LYS A 27 3.03 16.36 -3.51
C LYS A 27 4.34 16.24 -2.73
N LEU A 28 4.44 15.27 -1.82
CA LEU A 28 5.64 15.02 -1.03
C LEU A 28 6.81 14.50 -1.88
N VAL A 29 6.55 13.59 -2.82
CA VAL A 29 7.59 13.07 -3.73
C VAL A 29 8.14 14.17 -4.62
N LEU A 30 7.29 15.07 -5.11
CA LEU A 30 7.68 16.13 -6.05
C LEU A 30 8.29 17.36 -5.36
N SER A 31 8.18 17.49 -4.04
CA SER A 31 8.67 18.66 -3.31
C SER A 31 10.16 18.91 -3.58
N GLU A 32 10.56 20.17 -3.56
CA GLU A 32 11.98 20.54 -3.69
C GLU A 32 12.80 19.84 -2.60
N GLY A 33 13.94 19.27 -2.99
CA GLY A 33 14.81 18.55 -2.07
C GLY A 33 14.20 17.29 -1.44
N SER A 34 13.12 16.71 -2.00
CA SER A 34 12.56 15.46 -1.49
C SER A 34 13.61 14.33 -1.47
N ALA A 35 13.51 13.43 -0.49
CA ALA A 35 14.37 12.25 -0.43
C ALA A 35 14.20 11.39 -1.70
N ALA A 36 12.98 11.28 -2.22
CA ALA A 36 12.68 10.53 -3.45
C ALA A 36 13.49 11.02 -4.67
N ARG A 37 13.67 12.34 -4.83
CA ARG A 37 14.49 12.91 -5.92
C ARG A 37 15.97 12.52 -5.80
N ARG A 38 16.49 12.31 -4.58
CA ARG A 38 17.88 11.88 -4.35
C ARG A 38 18.04 10.36 -4.43
N GLU A 39 17.12 9.62 -3.83
CA GLU A 39 17.19 8.16 -3.70
C GLU A 39 16.73 7.43 -4.96
N SER A 40 15.90 8.05 -5.79
CA SER A 40 15.33 7.43 -7.00
C SER A 40 15.12 8.44 -8.14
N PRO A 41 16.20 9.09 -8.63
CA PRO A 41 16.11 10.20 -9.59
C PRO A 41 15.43 9.81 -10.91
N GLU A 42 15.69 8.60 -11.42
CA GLU A 42 15.05 8.09 -12.64
C GLU A 42 13.53 7.89 -12.48
N ALA A 43 13.10 7.32 -11.35
CA ALA A 43 11.68 7.12 -11.09
C ALA A 43 10.92 8.46 -11.00
N VAL A 44 11.55 9.48 -10.40
CA VAL A 44 10.95 10.82 -10.33
C VAL A 44 10.94 11.52 -11.69
N ARG A 45 11.97 11.35 -12.52
CA ARG A 45 11.97 11.88 -13.89
C ARG A 45 10.83 11.28 -14.72
N ASN A 46 10.66 9.96 -14.69
CA ASN A 46 9.57 9.29 -15.39
C ASN A 46 8.19 9.73 -14.87
N LEU A 47 8.09 10.07 -13.58
CA LEU A 47 6.89 10.64 -12.98
C LEU A 47 6.64 12.07 -13.48
N ASP A 48 7.67 12.92 -13.55
CA ASP A 48 7.58 14.28 -14.10
C ASP A 48 7.11 14.23 -15.58
N GLU A 49 7.69 13.35 -16.41
CA GLU A 49 7.24 13.12 -17.80
C GLU A 49 5.79 12.65 -17.90
N ALA A 50 5.36 11.75 -17.00
CA ALA A 50 3.97 11.30 -16.97
C ALA A 50 3.02 12.43 -16.57
N LEU A 51 3.43 13.34 -15.68
CA LEU A 51 2.63 14.50 -15.28
C LEU A 51 2.51 15.52 -16.41
N GLU A 52 3.58 15.76 -17.17
CA GLU A 52 3.55 16.62 -18.36
C GLU A 52 2.65 16.06 -19.45
N ARG A 53 2.76 14.75 -19.71
CA ARG A 53 1.95 14.08 -20.74
C ARG A 53 0.49 13.97 -20.35
N ASP A 54 0.22 13.57 -19.11
CA ASP A 54 -1.11 13.10 -18.72
C ASP A 54 -1.90 14.04 -17.81
N GLY A 55 -1.23 14.98 -17.16
CA GLY A 55 -1.82 15.86 -16.15
C GLY A 55 -1.93 15.19 -14.78
N ARG A 56 -1.84 16.01 -13.73
CA ARG A 56 -1.84 15.56 -12.32
C ARG A 56 -3.05 14.70 -11.96
N GLU A 57 -4.25 15.15 -12.34
CA GLU A 57 -5.50 14.47 -11.97
C GLU A 57 -5.55 13.05 -12.52
N ARG A 58 -5.22 12.88 -13.81
CA ARG A 58 -5.20 11.57 -14.47
C ARG A 58 -4.14 10.64 -13.90
N VAL A 59 -2.95 11.16 -13.59
CA VAL A 59 -1.89 10.37 -12.93
C VAL A 59 -2.36 9.87 -11.55
N VAL A 60 -2.94 10.75 -10.74
CA VAL A 60 -3.46 10.40 -9.41
C VAL A 60 -4.58 9.37 -9.51
N GLU A 61 -5.54 9.57 -10.42
CA GLU A 61 -6.65 8.66 -10.64
C GLU A 61 -6.17 7.28 -11.07
N ASN A 62 -5.26 7.20 -12.04
CA ASN A 62 -4.72 5.93 -12.54
C ASN A 62 -4.00 5.13 -11.45
N VAL A 63 -3.18 5.80 -10.62
CA VAL A 63 -2.48 5.15 -9.51
C VAL A 63 -3.46 4.70 -8.43
N ALA A 64 -4.41 5.55 -8.06
CA ALA A 64 -5.44 5.21 -7.06
C ALA A 64 -6.33 4.04 -7.54
N TYR A 65 -6.71 4.02 -8.82
CA TYR A 65 -7.47 2.94 -9.44
C TYR A 65 -6.69 1.61 -9.42
N THR A 66 -5.41 1.67 -9.79
CA THR A 66 -4.52 0.50 -9.78
C THR A 66 -4.44 -0.10 -8.37
N TRP A 67 -4.24 0.73 -7.34
CA TRP A 67 -4.19 0.26 -5.96
C TRP A 67 -5.54 -0.22 -5.44
N PHE A 68 -6.63 0.48 -5.75
CA PHE A 68 -7.98 0.04 -5.40
C PHE A 68 -8.25 -1.38 -5.93
N ASN A 69 -7.92 -1.64 -7.19
CA ASN A 69 -8.08 -2.96 -7.80
C ASN A 69 -7.19 -4.02 -7.16
N ARG A 70 -5.93 -3.68 -6.82
CA ARG A 70 -5.03 -4.60 -6.09
C ARG A 70 -5.57 -4.95 -4.71
N PHE A 71 -6.10 -3.98 -3.96
CA PHE A 71 -6.74 -4.26 -2.67
C PHE A 71 -8.00 -5.11 -2.82
N CYS A 72 -8.83 -4.85 -3.84
CA CYS A 72 -9.98 -5.71 -4.13
C CYS A 72 -9.56 -7.15 -4.47
N ALA A 73 -8.52 -7.32 -5.28
CA ALA A 73 -7.97 -8.63 -5.61
C ALA A 73 -7.46 -9.35 -4.36
N LEU A 74 -6.62 -8.70 -3.55
CA LEU A 74 -6.13 -9.28 -2.29
C LEU A 74 -7.28 -9.63 -1.34
N ARG A 75 -8.27 -8.75 -1.19
CA ARG A 75 -9.44 -9.02 -0.34
C ARG A 75 -10.27 -10.20 -0.85
N PHE A 76 -10.40 -10.34 -2.17
CA PHE A 76 -11.05 -11.49 -2.79
C PHE A 76 -10.26 -12.78 -2.53
N MET A 77 -8.93 -12.75 -2.65
CA MET A 77 -8.07 -13.89 -2.33
C MET A 77 -8.24 -14.32 -0.87
N ASP A 78 -8.17 -13.37 0.06
CA ASP A 78 -8.41 -13.62 1.49
C ASP A 78 -9.81 -14.19 1.76
N ALA A 79 -10.86 -13.62 1.12
CA ALA A 79 -12.25 -14.05 1.34
C ALA A 79 -12.51 -15.50 0.94
N ASN A 80 -11.78 -15.99 -0.06
CA ASN A 80 -11.95 -17.31 -0.63
C ASN A 80 -10.92 -18.32 -0.10
N GLY A 81 -10.07 -17.93 0.85
CA GLY A 81 -9.03 -18.80 1.41
C GLY A 81 -7.93 -19.16 0.43
N TYR A 82 -7.68 -18.32 -0.59
CA TYR A 82 -6.57 -18.54 -1.53
C TYR A 82 -5.23 -18.08 -0.97
N THR A 83 -5.23 -17.25 0.06
CA THR A 83 -4.06 -16.87 0.84
C THR A 83 -4.03 -17.69 2.13
N GLY A 84 -2.87 -18.27 2.47
CA GLY A 84 -2.70 -19.03 3.71
C GLY A 84 -2.77 -18.15 4.97
N ILE A 85 -2.42 -16.87 4.84
CA ILE A 85 -2.56 -15.82 5.85
C ILE A 85 -3.23 -14.60 5.20
N GLY A 86 -4.18 -13.96 5.87
CA GLY A 86 -4.89 -12.79 5.37
C GLY A 86 -3.95 -11.62 5.06
N ALA A 87 -3.80 -11.28 3.78
CA ALA A 87 -2.87 -10.24 3.34
C ALA A 87 -3.39 -8.83 3.65
N VAL A 88 -4.70 -8.61 3.49
CA VAL A 88 -5.37 -7.33 3.78
C VAL A 88 -6.52 -7.49 4.75
N SER A 89 -6.85 -8.72 5.11
CA SER A 89 -7.94 -9.06 6.03
C SER A 89 -7.40 -9.40 7.41
N PRO A 90 -8.07 -8.96 8.49
CA PRO A 90 -7.71 -9.34 9.84
C PRO A 90 -8.21 -10.75 10.18
N ALA A 91 -7.56 -11.38 11.16
CA ALA A 91 -8.12 -12.54 11.85
C ALA A 91 -9.41 -12.17 12.62
N GLU A 92 -10.22 -13.17 12.96
CA GLU A 92 -11.49 -12.95 13.67
C GLU A 92 -11.27 -12.22 15.00
N GLY A 93 -12.08 -11.18 15.26
CA GLY A 93 -11.96 -10.34 16.45
C GLY A 93 -10.80 -9.33 16.43
N GLN A 94 -9.98 -9.31 15.38
CA GLN A 94 -8.88 -8.36 15.22
C GLN A 94 -9.19 -7.27 14.19
N SER A 95 -8.38 -6.21 14.17
CA SER A 95 -8.50 -5.08 13.23
C SER A 95 -7.30 -4.95 12.29
N GLN A 96 -6.16 -5.54 12.64
CA GLN A 96 -4.93 -5.51 11.85
C GLN A 96 -4.92 -6.67 10.84
N PRO A 97 -4.47 -6.45 9.58
CA PRO A 97 -4.25 -7.54 8.64
C PRO A 97 -3.40 -8.65 9.24
N GLU A 98 -3.79 -9.90 9.02
CA GLU A 98 -3.17 -11.07 9.63
C GLU A 98 -1.68 -11.17 9.30
N ILE A 99 -1.28 -10.90 8.05
CA ILE A 99 0.13 -10.85 7.64
C ILE A 99 0.99 -9.92 8.50
N LEU A 100 0.42 -8.82 8.98
CA LEU A 100 1.13 -7.86 9.83
C LEU A 100 1.16 -8.31 11.29
N ALA A 101 0.13 -9.01 11.76
CA ALA A 101 0.11 -9.63 13.09
C ALA A 101 1.16 -10.74 13.19
N GLU A 102 1.20 -11.64 12.21
CA GLU A 102 2.18 -12.74 12.12
C GLU A 102 3.62 -12.22 12.07
N ALA A 103 3.89 -11.22 11.22
CA ALA A 103 5.22 -10.63 11.11
C ALA A 103 5.70 -9.99 12.44
N LYS A 104 4.78 -9.39 13.22
CA LYS A 104 5.10 -8.84 14.55
C LYS A 104 5.41 -9.93 15.59
N MET A 105 4.84 -11.13 15.43
CA MET A 105 5.16 -12.29 16.26
C MET A 105 6.46 -12.98 15.81
N GLY A 106 7.11 -12.48 14.76
CA GLY A 106 8.36 -13.02 14.21
C GLY A 106 8.12 -14.14 13.19
N HIS A 107 6.88 -14.42 12.84
CA HIS A 107 6.53 -15.44 11.84
C HIS A 107 6.70 -14.83 10.44
N ILE A 108 7.87 -15.04 9.85
CA ILE A 108 8.20 -14.63 8.50
C ILE A 108 8.87 -15.80 7.79
N ASP A 109 8.30 -16.20 6.66
CA ASP A 109 8.79 -17.29 5.82
C ASP A 109 10.27 -17.07 5.41
N GLU A 110 11.12 -18.05 5.73
CA GLU A 110 12.56 -17.97 5.52
C GLU A 110 12.95 -18.12 4.04
N GLU A 111 12.15 -18.85 3.27
CA GLU A 111 12.38 -19.08 1.85
C GLU A 111 12.03 -17.83 1.04
N ILE A 112 11.00 -17.10 1.47
CA ILE A 112 10.58 -15.83 0.85
C ILE A 112 11.47 -14.67 1.29
N ALA A 113 11.84 -14.62 2.59
CA ALA A 113 12.61 -13.52 3.15
C ALA A 113 13.92 -14.03 3.78
N GLY A 114 15.04 -13.81 3.10
CA GLY A 114 16.36 -14.06 3.66
C GLY A 114 16.66 -13.21 4.92
N ASP A 115 17.69 -13.59 5.67
CA ASP A 115 18.02 -13.02 6.98
C ASP A 115 18.11 -11.50 7.02
N ALA A 116 18.71 -10.89 5.99
CA ALA A 116 18.86 -9.44 5.92
C ALA A 116 17.51 -8.73 5.81
N LEU A 117 16.57 -9.29 5.04
CA LEU A 117 15.22 -8.73 4.89
C LEU A 117 14.41 -8.91 6.17
N ARG A 118 14.49 -10.08 6.82
CA ARG A 118 13.80 -10.34 8.09
C ARG A 118 14.26 -9.40 9.18
N ARG A 119 15.58 -9.22 9.37
CA ARG A 119 16.13 -8.23 10.32
C ARG A 119 15.58 -6.82 10.05
N ARG A 120 15.49 -6.43 8.77
CA ARG A 120 14.94 -5.13 8.38
C ARG A 120 13.46 -5.01 8.73
N ILE A 121 12.65 -6.01 8.42
CA ILE A 121 11.22 -6.06 8.77
C ILE A 121 11.06 -5.95 10.30
N THR A 122 11.76 -6.77 11.07
CA THR A 122 11.71 -6.73 12.55
C THR A 122 12.13 -5.36 13.09
N SER A 123 13.17 -4.74 12.53
CA SER A 123 13.63 -3.41 12.97
C SER A 123 12.59 -2.32 12.71
N LEU A 124 11.89 -2.41 11.58
CA LEU A 124 10.79 -1.50 11.26
C LEU A 124 9.57 -1.72 12.17
N LEU A 125 9.18 -2.97 12.41
CA LEU A 125 8.00 -3.30 13.23
C LEU A 125 8.21 -3.01 14.72
N SER A 126 9.45 -3.11 15.22
CA SER A 126 9.82 -2.77 16.59
C SER A 126 10.10 -1.28 16.80
N GLY A 127 10.21 -0.49 15.73
CA GLY A 127 10.56 0.92 15.78
C GLY A 127 12.03 1.21 16.10
N SER A 128 12.90 0.19 16.08
CA SER A 128 14.36 0.36 16.28
C SER A 128 15.06 0.96 15.06
N ALA A 129 14.44 0.92 13.89
CA ALA A 129 14.85 1.66 12.70
C ALA A 129 13.73 2.59 12.22
N PRO A 130 14.05 3.82 11.77
CA PRO A 130 13.05 4.73 11.24
C PRO A 130 12.50 4.23 9.90
N SER A 131 11.20 4.43 9.68
CA SER A 131 10.61 4.34 8.35
C SER A 131 11.15 5.48 7.49
N ARG A 132 11.60 5.15 6.27
CA ARG A 132 11.91 6.17 5.24
C ARG A 132 10.67 6.64 4.49
N ASP A 133 9.54 6.01 4.77
CA ASP A 133 8.23 6.38 4.25
C ASP A 133 7.54 7.29 5.28
N PRO A 134 7.35 8.59 4.97
CA PRO A 134 6.58 9.51 5.82
C PRO A 134 5.08 9.22 5.81
#